data_AF-A0A9R1AP11-F1
#
_entry.id   AF-A0A9R1AP11-F1
#
_cell.length_a   1.000
_cell.length_b   1.000
_cell.length_c   1.000
_cell.angle_alpha   90.00
_cell.angle_beta   90.00
_cell.angle_gamma   90.00
#
_symmetry.space_group_name_H-M   'P 1'
#
loop_
_entity.id
_entity.type
_entity.pdbx_description
1 polymer ?
#
loop_
_entity_poly.entity_id
_entity_poly.type
_entity_poly.pdbx_seq_one_letter_code
_entity_poly.pdbx_strand_id
1 'polypeptide(L)'
;MNQEILTDRQPSQSEEQGQHPQPHGAFTQEHAPHDQLLQQGGGRTPASSGHLRRKITLIPLVFLIYFEVAGGPYGSEKAVRAAGPLFTLLGFLVFPFAWGVPESLVTAELAAAFPGNGGFVRWADHAFGPLAGSLIGTWKYLSIVINIAAYPALVADYLGGVAPAVAEPGRTRTGTVIGMTLFLSFVNYAGLSIVGWGTVALGIVSLAPFVLMTAMAVPKVRPRRWASQVNGRKDWRLFFNTLFWNLNYWDSASTMAGEVERPERTFPRALAVAVVLIAVSYLLPLMAATGATDAPPNAWVNGYLADAAGIIGGQWLKYWTGAGAVISSIGMFEAQMSSGSFQLLGCSLSRLG
;
A
#
# COMPACT_ATOMS: atom_id res chain seq x y z
N MET A 1 85.03 -28.55 29.09
CA MET A 1 84.09 -28.85 27.98
C MET A 1 84.82 -28.50 26.70
N ASN A 2 84.95 -29.46 25.79
CA ASN A 2 86.02 -29.56 24.78
C ASN A 2 85.96 -28.40 23.74
N GLN A 3 87.12 -27.83 23.34
CA GLN A 3 87.79 -27.96 22.02
C GLN A 3 87.01 -27.29 20.85
N GLU A 4 87.59 -26.61 19.86
CA GLU A 4 88.97 -26.36 19.38
C GLU A 4 88.86 -25.16 18.36
N ILE A 5 89.71 -24.14 18.19
CA ILE A 5 91.17 -23.95 17.89
C ILE A 5 91.38 -23.23 16.52
N LEU A 6 92.43 -22.39 16.41
CA LEU A 6 93.10 -21.83 15.19
C LEU A 6 92.35 -20.74 14.34
N THR A 7 92.78 -19.45 14.36
CA THR A 7 93.74 -18.72 13.46
C THR A 7 93.23 -18.37 12.05
N ASP A 8 93.65 -17.31 11.32
CA ASP A 8 94.51 -16.12 11.50
C ASP A 8 94.39 -15.25 10.22
N ARG A 9 95.03 -14.07 10.15
CA ARG A 9 95.36 -13.23 8.98
C ARG A 9 94.39 -12.14 8.48
N GLN A 10 94.75 -10.90 8.81
CA GLN A 10 94.90 -9.78 7.84
C GLN A 10 96.25 -9.93 7.07
N PRO A 11 96.63 -9.13 6.03
CA PRO A 11 96.07 -7.87 5.49
C PRO A 11 95.64 -8.01 4.00
N SER A 12 95.64 -7.05 3.05
CA SER A 12 96.14 -5.65 2.90
C SER A 12 95.44 -4.89 1.74
N GLN A 13 95.64 -3.55 1.69
CA GLN A 13 95.88 -2.62 0.56
C GLN A 13 95.53 -3.05 -0.91
N SER A 14 95.01 -2.20 -1.82
CA SER A 14 95.06 -0.72 -1.93
C SER A 14 93.84 -0.14 -2.71
N GLU A 15 93.80 1.19 -2.75
CA GLU A 15 93.30 2.11 -3.80
C GLU A 15 93.02 1.49 -5.20
N GLU A 16 92.03 1.92 -6.00
CA GLU A 16 91.77 3.31 -6.39
C GLU A 16 90.33 3.59 -6.93
N GLN A 17 89.92 4.84 -6.77
CA GLN A 17 88.89 5.66 -7.46
C GLN A 17 88.00 5.10 -8.61
N GLY A 18 86.76 5.62 -8.71
CA GLY A 18 86.30 6.18 -10.00
C GLY A 18 84.97 5.70 -10.62
N GLN A 19 83.85 6.25 -10.13
CA GLN A 19 82.67 6.68 -10.91
C GLN A 19 82.01 5.76 -11.99
N HIS A 20 80.78 5.31 -11.69
CA HIS A 20 79.63 5.08 -12.59
C HIS A 20 79.80 4.51 -14.03
N PRO A 21 79.23 3.31 -14.26
CA PRO A 21 78.69 2.89 -15.57
C PRO A 21 77.15 2.83 -15.60
N GLN A 22 76.58 3.19 -16.76
CA GLN A 22 75.32 2.61 -17.29
C GLN A 22 75.70 1.50 -18.30
N PRO A 23 74.76 0.78 -18.95
CA PRO A 23 73.44 0.29 -18.52
C PRO A 23 73.39 -1.27 -18.59
N HIS A 24 72.27 -1.89 -18.19
CA HIS A 24 71.59 -3.04 -18.84
C HIS A 24 70.53 -3.63 -17.88
N GLY A 25 69.63 -4.48 -18.39
CA GLY A 25 68.38 -4.81 -17.69
C GLY A 25 68.24 -6.23 -17.14
N ALA A 26 67.14 -6.38 -16.38
CA ALA A 26 66.43 -7.60 -15.98
C ALA A 26 66.89 -8.36 -14.70
N PHE A 27 65.90 -8.55 -13.81
CA PHE A 27 65.90 -9.30 -12.53
C PHE A 27 66.81 -8.69 -11.42
N THR A 28 66.36 -8.50 -10.18
CA THR A 28 65.49 -9.36 -9.36
C THR A 28 64.69 -8.59 -8.29
N GLN A 29 63.43 -9.00 -8.10
CA GLN A 29 62.58 -8.97 -6.89
C GLN A 29 63.04 -8.17 -5.64
N GLU A 30 62.28 -7.15 -5.24
CA GLU A 30 62.38 -6.49 -3.93
C GLU A 30 60.98 -6.34 -3.29
N HIS A 31 60.87 -6.61 -1.97
CA HIS A 31 59.62 -6.52 -1.19
C HIS A 31 59.46 -5.11 -0.60
N ALA A 32 58.39 -4.40 -0.97
CA ALA A 32 58.00 -3.11 -0.40
C ALA A 32 56.45 -2.97 -0.42
N PRO A 33 55.83 -2.08 0.41
CA PRO A 33 54.53 -2.40 1.01
C PRO A 33 53.30 -2.24 0.11
N HIS A 34 52.35 -3.17 0.27
CA HIS A 34 50.97 -3.01 -0.16
C HIS A 34 50.28 -1.89 0.65
N ASP A 35 50.15 -0.68 0.12
CA ASP A 35 49.07 0.26 0.53
C ASP A 35 48.83 1.50 -0.37
N GLN A 36 49.58 1.74 -1.47
CA GLN A 36 49.49 3.02 -2.22
C GLN A 36 49.24 2.93 -3.75
N LEU A 37 48.72 1.82 -4.27
CA LEU A 37 48.47 1.65 -5.72
C LEU A 37 47.01 1.32 -6.14
N LEU A 38 46.02 1.72 -5.33
CA LEU A 38 44.59 1.59 -5.68
C LEU A 38 43.89 2.91 -6.05
N GLN A 39 44.64 3.93 -6.50
CA GLN A 39 44.09 5.17 -7.07
C GLN A 39 44.78 5.60 -8.38
N GLN A 40 44.66 4.79 -9.43
CA GLN A 40 44.54 5.22 -10.85
C GLN A 40 44.49 4.00 -11.77
N GLY A 41 43.32 3.70 -12.35
CA GLY A 41 43.17 2.57 -13.27
C GLY A 41 41.81 1.87 -13.22
N GLY A 42 40.71 2.62 -13.36
CA GLY A 42 39.36 2.07 -13.47
C GLY A 42 38.67 2.66 -14.69
N GLY A 43 38.41 1.84 -15.71
CA GLY A 43 37.78 2.29 -16.94
C GLY A 43 36.37 2.84 -16.71
N ARG A 44 35.90 3.68 -17.64
CA ARG A 44 34.50 4.13 -17.68
C ARG A 44 33.58 2.92 -17.88
N THR A 45 33.09 2.35 -16.79
CA THR A 45 31.80 1.65 -16.81
C THR A 45 30.78 2.63 -17.39
N PRO A 46 29.98 2.24 -18.39
CA PRO A 46 28.85 3.08 -18.79
C PRO A 46 27.99 3.23 -17.54
N ALA A 47 27.77 4.47 -17.10
CA ALA A 47 26.83 4.73 -16.03
C ALA A 47 25.53 4.04 -16.41
N SER A 48 25.11 3.05 -15.62
CA SER A 48 23.79 2.49 -15.80
C SER A 48 22.84 3.66 -15.65
N SER A 49 22.03 3.90 -16.69
CA SER A 49 20.99 4.93 -16.70
C SER A 49 19.90 4.50 -15.73
N GLY A 50 20.24 4.54 -14.44
CA GLY A 50 19.34 4.32 -13.34
C GLY A 50 18.29 5.39 -13.44
N HIS A 51 17.14 5.03 -13.99
CA HIS A 51 15.93 5.82 -13.82
C HIS A 51 15.83 6.14 -12.34
N LEU A 52 16.00 7.42 -12.00
CA LEU A 52 15.72 7.95 -10.66
C LEU A 52 14.25 7.69 -10.39
N ARG A 53 13.95 6.51 -9.83
CA ARG A 53 12.60 6.12 -9.42
C ARG A 53 12.15 7.22 -8.47
N ARG A 54 11.15 8.00 -8.90
CA ARG A 54 10.61 9.08 -8.08
C ARG A 54 10.02 8.44 -6.84
N LYS A 55 10.70 8.63 -5.71
CA LYS A 55 10.22 8.12 -4.42
C LYS A 55 8.85 8.70 -4.10
N ILE A 56 8.01 7.90 -3.47
CA ILE A 56 6.65 8.26 -3.09
C ILE A 56 6.73 9.28 -1.95
N THR A 57 6.15 10.46 -2.17
CA THR A 57 6.07 11.55 -1.19
C THR A 57 4.83 11.41 -0.30
N LEU A 58 4.75 12.22 0.77
CA LEU A 58 3.73 12.09 1.81
C LEU A 58 2.28 12.03 1.29
N ILE A 59 1.86 12.98 0.43
CA ILE A 59 0.46 13.07 -0.02
C ILE A 59 0.07 11.86 -0.89
N PRO A 60 0.85 11.48 -1.92
CA PRO A 60 0.66 10.20 -2.60
C PRO A 60 0.63 8.97 -1.70
N LEU A 61 1.48 8.90 -0.66
CA LEU A 61 1.49 7.77 0.26
C LEU A 61 0.20 7.71 1.10
N VAL A 62 -0.34 8.86 1.54
CA VAL A 62 -1.66 8.93 2.21
C VAL A 62 -2.76 8.37 1.29
N PHE A 63 -2.80 8.76 0.02
CA PHE A 63 -3.82 8.28 -0.92
C PHE A 63 -3.59 6.83 -1.39
N LEU A 64 -2.36 6.34 -1.34
CA LEU A 64 -2.04 4.92 -1.55
C LEU A 64 -2.57 4.08 -0.36
N ILE A 65 -2.20 4.44 0.88
CA ILE A 65 -2.71 3.79 2.11
C ILE A 65 -4.24 3.85 2.14
N TYR A 66 -4.81 4.99 1.75
CA TYR A 66 -6.25 5.15 1.61
C TYR A 66 -6.82 4.05 0.72
N PHE A 67 -6.31 3.84 -0.50
CA PHE A 67 -6.82 2.83 -1.43
C PHE A 67 -6.47 1.38 -1.09
N GLU A 68 -5.42 1.11 -0.29
CA GLU A 68 -5.19 -0.22 0.29
C GLU A 68 -6.32 -0.62 1.25
N VAL A 69 -6.81 0.34 2.06
CA VAL A 69 -7.78 0.10 3.14
C VAL A 69 -9.23 0.36 2.72
N ALA A 70 -9.47 1.37 1.88
CA ALA A 70 -10.78 1.98 1.66
C ALA A 70 -10.96 2.58 0.26
N GLY A 71 -12.17 2.46 -0.29
CA GLY A 71 -12.57 3.17 -1.51
C GLY A 71 -13.21 4.54 -1.26
N GLY A 72 -13.58 4.79 -0.01
CA GLY A 72 -14.64 5.72 0.39
C GLY A 72 -15.77 4.92 1.02
N PRO A 73 -16.94 5.53 1.27
CA PRO A 73 -18.04 4.87 1.98
C PRO A 73 -18.69 3.71 1.21
N TYR A 74 -18.19 3.36 0.02
CA TYR A 74 -18.72 2.30 -0.83
C TYR A 74 -18.69 0.92 -0.14
N GLY A 75 -19.83 0.22 -0.11
CA GLY A 75 -19.95 -1.10 0.54
C GLY A 75 -20.16 -1.05 2.06
N SER A 76 -20.29 0.14 2.66
CA SER A 76 -20.64 0.30 4.08
C SER A 76 -22.13 0.12 4.36
N GLU A 77 -23.01 0.17 3.36
CA GLU A 77 -24.47 0.17 3.55
C GLU A 77 -24.99 -1.08 4.27
N LYS A 78 -24.36 -2.23 4.02
CA LYS A 78 -24.73 -3.50 4.67
C LYS A 78 -24.59 -3.45 6.19
N ALA A 79 -23.71 -2.60 6.74
CA ALA A 79 -23.62 -2.38 8.18
C ALA A 79 -24.87 -1.67 8.73
N VAL A 80 -25.46 -0.74 7.97
CA VAL A 80 -26.71 -0.06 8.34
C VAL A 80 -27.88 -1.03 8.31
N ARG A 81 -27.97 -1.88 7.28
CA ARG A 81 -28.94 -2.98 7.22
C ARG A 81 -28.81 -3.96 8.39
N ALA A 82 -27.58 -4.28 8.79
CA ALA A 82 -27.28 -5.30 9.78
C ALA A 82 -27.60 -4.88 11.24
N ALA A 83 -27.19 -3.66 11.63
CA ALA A 83 -27.28 -3.21 13.03
C ALA A 83 -28.05 -1.89 13.23
N GLY A 84 -28.28 -1.12 12.16
CA GLY A 84 -28.99 0.17 12.18
C GLY A 84 -28.06 1.38 12.27
N PRO A 85 -28.53 2.58 11.91
CA PRO A 85 -27.71 3.78 11.78
C PRO A 85 -26.81 4.07 12.97
N LEU A 86 -27.32 4.08 14.20
CA LEU A 86 -26.53 4.35 15.40
C LEU A 86 -25.33 3.40 15.53
N PHE A 87 -25.55 2.10 15.37
CA PHE A 87 -24.49 1.11 15.49
C PHE A 87 -23.49 1.21 14.34
N THR A 88 -23.91 1.56 13.12
CA THR A 88 -23.00 1.83 12.02
C THR A 88 -22.14 3.06 12.28
N LEU A 89 -22.73 4.17 12.72
CA LEU A 89 -21.98 5.38 13.05
C LEU A 89 -20.98 5.14 14.19
N LEU A 90 -21.40 4.43 15.25
CA LEU A 90 -20.49 4.04 16.34
C LEU A 90 -19.41 3.05 15.86
N GLY A 91 -19.74 2.13 14.96
CA GLY A 91 -18.80 1.18 14.36
C GLY A 91 -17.71 1.88 13.56
N PHE A 92 -18.08 2.72 12.60
CA PHE A 92 -17.13 3.50 11.79
C PHE A 92 -16.43 4.62 12.57
N LEU A 93 -16.98 5.05 13.72
CA LEU A 93 -16.28 5.95 14.65
C LEU A 93 -15.25 5.22 15.52
N VAL A 94 -15.58 4.07 16.11
CA VAL A 94 -14.74 3.41 17.13
C VAL A 94 -13.77 2.40 16.52
N PHE A 95 -14.18 1.64 15.51
CA PHE A 95 -13.36 0.57 14.92
C PHE A 95 -12.01 1.07 14.35
N PRO A 96 -11.92 2.24 13.67
CA PRO A 96 -10.62 2.77 13.23
C PRO A 96 -9.64 3.00 14.39
N PHE A 97 -10.09 3.42 15.57
CA PHE A 97 -9.21 3.62 16.74
C PHE A 97 -8.95 2.32 17.51
N ALA A 98 -9.91 1.39 17.53
CA ALA A 98 -9.77 0.11 18.23
C ALA A 98 -8.93 -0.93 17.46
N TRP A 99 -8.91 -0.85 16.13
CA TRP A 99 -8.21 -1.79 15.25
C TRP A 99 -7.16 -1.09 14.37
N GLY A 100 -7.59 -0.11 13.57
CA GLY A 100 -6.73 0.55 12.58
C GLY A 100 -5.57 1.36 13.17
N VAL A 101 -5.76 2.03 14.31
CA VAL A 101 -4.68 2.76 15.00
C VAL A 101 -3.61 1.79 15.55
N PRO A 102 -3.93 0.74 16.33
CA PRO A 102 -2.96 -0.27 16.72
C PRO A 102 -2.24 -0.93 15.52
N GLU A 103 -2.97 -1.37 14.49
CA GLU A 103 -2.39 -2.01 13.30
C GLU A 103 -1.45 -1.06 12.55
N SER A 104 -1.87 0.19 12.33
CA SER A 104 -1.05 1.20 11.67
C SER A 104 0.16 1.64 12.49
N LEU A 105 0.07 1.72 13.83
CA LEU A 105 1.23 2.04 14.67
C LEU A 105 2.30 0.94 14.61
N VAL A 106 1.91 -0.33 14.73
CA VAL A 106 2.83 -1.47 14.58
C VAL A 106 3.44 -1.49 13.16
N THR A 107 2.61 -1.23 12.14
CA THR A 107 3.07 -1.13 10.75
C THR A 107 4.05 0.03 10.56
N ALA A 108 3.83 1.17 11.21
CA ALA A 108 4.70 2.34 11.15
C ALA A 108 6.07 2.08 11.80
N GLU A 109 6.08 1.48 13.00
CA GLU A 109 7.32 1.15 13.72
C GLU A 109 8.16 0.12 12.95
N LEU A 110 7.53 -0.96 12.47
CA LEU A 110 8.24 -2.00 11.73
C LEU A 110 8.70 -1.54 10.33
N ALA A 111 7.94 -0.68 9.65
CA ALA A 111 8.35 -0.08 8.38
C ALA A 111 9.49 0.94 8.52
N ALA A 112 9.58 1.61 9.68
CA ALA A 112 10.70 2.48 10.02
C ALA A 112 11.95 1.68 10.44
N ALA A 113 11.79 0.60 11.22
CA ALA A 113 12.88 -0.24 11.70
C ALA A 113 13.49 -1.15 10.61
N PHE A 114 12.65 -1.68 9.71
CA PHE A 114 13.07 -2.58 8.62
C PHE A 114 12.66 -2.00 7.25
N PRO A 115 13.28 -0.90 6.80
CA PRO A 115 12.91 -0.23 5.55
C PRO A 115 13.32 -1.08 4.33
N GLY A 116 12.36 -1.73 3.70
CA GLY A 116 12.58 -2.46 2.45
C GLY A 116 11.28 -3.03 1.87
N ASN A 117 11.30 -3.30 0.57
CA ASN A 117 10.13 -3.86 -0.13
C ASN A 117 9.84 -5.28 0.39
N GLY A 118 8.55 -5.63 0.50
CA GLY A 118 8.07 -6.90 1.07
C GLY A 118 7.45 -6.80 2.48
N GLY A 119 7.69 -5.71 3.21
CA GLY A 119 6.91 -5.35 4.41
C GLY A 119 6.75 -6.47 5.46
N PHE A 120 5.51 -6.71 5.89
CA PHE A 120 5.12 -7.74 6.86
C PHE A 120 5.69 -9.15 6.60
N VAL A 121 5.96 -9.53 5.34
CA VAL A 121 6.61 -10.82 5.03
C VAL A 121 8.01 -10.88 5.65
N ARG A 122 8.80 -9.81 5.48
CA ARG A 122 10.17 -9.73 5.98
C ARG A 122 10.22 -9.62 7.51
N TRP A 123 9.22 -8.99 8.12
CA TRP A 123 9.12 -8.91 9.57
C TRP A 123 8.83 -10.29 10.19
N ALA A 124 7.89 -11.05 9.60
CA ALA A 124 7.59 -12.41 10.03
C ALA A 124 8.75 -13.38 9.79
N ASP A 125 9.43 -13.26 8.64
CA ASP A 125 10.65 -14.01 8.31
C ASP A 125 11.76 -13.76 9.35
N HIS A 126 12.02 -12.50 9.70
CA HIS A 126 13.05 -12.13 10.67
C HIS A 126 12.71 -12.52 12.12
N ALA A 127 11.44 -12.44 12.52
CA ALA A 127 11.02 -12.71 13.90
C ALA A 127 10.73 -14.21 14.18
N PHE A 128 10.21 -14.95 13.20
CA PHE A 128 9.71 -16.33 13.36
C PHE A 128 10.30 -17.33 12.37
N GLY A 129 11.21 -16.88 11.48
CA GLY A 129 11.92 -17.71 10.52
C GLY A 129 11.20 -17.92 9.18
N PRO A 130 11.89 -18.55 8.20
CA PRO A 130 11.46 -18.58 6.80
C PRO A 130 10.11 -19.24 6.53
N LEU A 131 9.72 -20.21 7.37
CA LEU A 131 8.40 -20.85 7.25
C LEU A 131 7.28 -19.86 7.54
N ALA A 132 7.39 -19.06 8.61
CA ALA A 132 6.39 -18.06 8.98
C ALA A 132 6.29 -16.94 7.94
N GLY A 133 7.45 -16.46 7.44
CA GLY A 133 7.52 -15.52 6.31
C GLY A 133 6.82 -16.07 5.06
N SER A 134 7.11 -17.31 4.66
CA SER A 134 6.45 -17.93 3.50
C SER A 134 4.95 -18.17 3.69
N LEU A 135 4.50 -18.49 4.91
CA LEU A 135 3.08 -18.67 5.24
C LEU A 135 2.32 -17.34 5.18
N ILE A 136 2.76 -16.30 5.89
CA ILE A 136 2.10 -14.98 5.85
C ILE A 136 2.08 -14.42 4.43
N GLY A 137 3.16 -14.63 3.67
CA GLY A 137 3.23 -14.23 2.27
C GLY A 137 2.18 -14.93 1.40
N THR A 138 2.09 -16.26 1.48
CA THR A 138 1.13 -17.03 0.68
C THR A 138 -0.32 -16.70 1.04
N TRP A 139 -0.62 -16.55 2.34
CA TRP A 139 -1.96 -16.20 2.82
C TRP A 139 -2.36 -14.77 2.40
N LYS A 140 -1.48 -13.78 2.54
CA LYS A 140 -1.79 -12.40 2.12
C LYS A 140 -1.96 -12.31 0.61
N TYR A 141 -1.13 -13.01 -0.19
CA TYR A 141 -1.28 -13.04 -1.63
C TYR A 141 -2.66 -13.59 -2.05
N LEU A 142 -3.10 -14.70 -1.43
CA LEU A 142 -4.44 -15.24 -1.64
C LEU A 142 -5.54 -14.23 -1.23
N SER A 143 -5.35 -13.55 -0.09
CA SER A 143 -6.28 -12.50 0.38
C SER A 143 -6.38 -11.33 -0.61
N ILE A 144 -5.26 -10.90 -1.19
CA ILE A 144 -5.21 -9.84 -2.23
C ILE A 144 -5.99 -10.29 -3.47
N VAL A 145 -5.73 -11.50 -3.99
CA VAL A 145 -6.44 -12.04 -5.17
C VAL A 145 -7.96 -12.12 -4.94
N ILE A 146 -8.40 -12.58 -3.77
CA ILE A 146 -9.83 -12.65 -3.42
C ILE A 146 -10.44 -11.25 -3.30
N ASN A 147 -9.74 -10.30 -2.68
CA ASN A 147 -10.27 -8.95 -2.45
C ASN A 147 -10.36 -8.14 -3.75
N ILE A 148 -9.33 -8.22 -4.61
CA ILE A 148 -9.32 -7.60 -5.95
C ILE A 148 -10.50 -8.10 -6.81
N ALA A 149 -10.84 -9.40 -6.72
CA ALA A 149 -11.98 -9.98 -7.42
C ALA A 149 -13.35 -9.45 -6.92
N ALA A 150 -13.42 -8.84 -5.73
CA ALA A 150 -14.66 -8.27 -5.20
C ALA A 150 -14.99 -6.89 -5.79
N TYR A 151 -14.01 -6.09 -6.22
CA TYR A 151 -14.26 -4.73 -6.72
C TYR A 151 -15.09 -4.67 -8.02
N PRO A 152 -14.84 -5.51 -9.05
CA PRO A 152 -15.71 -5.57 -10.24
C PRO A 152 -17.17 -5.92 -9.90
N ALA A 153 -17.40 -6.75 -8.87
CA ALA A 153 -18.74 -7.06 -8.37
C ALA A 153 -19.37 -5.87 -7.62
N LEU A 154 -18.59 -5.14 -6.82
CA LEU A 154 -19.03 -3.90 -6.17
C LEU A 154 -19.44 -2.85 -7.21
N VAL A 155 -18.64 -2.65 -8.27
CA VAL A 155 -18.97 -1.77 -9.39
C VAL A 155 -20.29 -2.17 -10.04
N ALA A 156 -20.50 -3.46 -10.32
CA ALA A 156 -21.75 -3.95 -10.89
C ALA A 156 -22.96 -3.65 -9.99
N ASP A 157 -22.83 -3.81 -8.67
CA ASP A 157 -23.88 -3.48 -7.71
C ASP A 157 -24.21 -1.96 -7.73
N TYR A 158 -23.20 -1.07 -7.75
CA TYR A 158 -23.42 0.39 -7.84
C TYR A 158 -24.00 0.85 -9.19
N LEU A 159 -23.61 0.21 -10.30
CA LEU A 159 -24.17 0.48 -11.62
C LEU A 159 -25.62 -0.01 -11.77
N GLY A 160 -26.08 -0.91 -10.88
CA GLY A 160 -27.49 -1.35 -10.81
C GLY A 160 -28.50 -0.20 -10.68
N GLY A 161 -28.13 0.87 -9.98
CA GLY A 161 -28.95 2.08 -9.84
C GLY A 161 -29.13 2.89 -11.14
N VAL A 162 -28.39 2.55 -12.20
CA VAL A 162 -28.46 3.12 -13.56
C VAL A 162 -29.00 2.10 -14.56
N ALA A 163 -28.51 0.86 -14.49
CA ALA A 163 -28.89 -0.25 -15.34
C ALA A 163 -29.19 -1.50 -14.48
N PRO A 164 -30.44 -1.74 -14.05
CA PRO A 164 -30.79 -2.81 -13.10
C PRO A 164 -30.31 -4.21 -13.51
N ALA A 165 -30.30 -4.50 -14.82
CA ALA A 165 -29.80 -5.75 -15.40
C ALA A 165 -28.31 -6.05 -15.09
N VAL A 166 -27.54 -5.06 -14.64
CA VAL A 166 -26.13 -5.22 -14.23
C VAL A 166 -25.99 -5.70 -12.77
N ALA A 167 -26.95 -5.40 -11.90
CA ALA A 167 -26.93 -5.83 -10.50
C ALA A 167 -27.65 -7.18 -10.26
N GLU A 168 -28.63 -7.53 -11.09
CA GLU A 168 -29.35 -8.80 -10.96
C GLU A 168 -28.49 -10.02 -11.36
N PRO A 169 -28.60 -11.17 -10.67
CA PRO A 169 -27.90 -12.40 -11.06
C PRO A 169 -28.31 -12.85 -12.47
N GLY A 170 -27.39 -12.75 -13.42
CA GLY A 170 -27.66 -13.08 -14.82
C GLY A 170 -26.47 -12.87 -15.74
N ARG A 171 -26.65 -13.18 -17.03
CA ARG A 171 -25.59 -13.09 -18.05
C ARG A 171 -25.02 -11.68 -18.18
N THR A 172 -25.84 -10.65 -18.00
CA THR A 172 -25.43 -9.24 -18.04
C THR A 172 -24.49 -8.88 -16.89
N ARG A 173 -24.84 -9.18 -15.64
CA ARG A 173 -23.96 -9.01 -14.47
C ARG A 173 -22.63 -9.75 -14.64
N THR A 174 -22.67 -11.02 -15.07
CA THR A 174 -21.45 -11.80 -15.33
C THR A 174 -20.59 -11.16 -16.42
N GLY A 175 -21.22 -10.67 -17.50
CA GLY A 175 -20.53 -9.93 -18.57
C GLY A 175 -19.90 -8.63 -18.09
N THR A 176 -20.58 -7.84 -17.26
CA THR A 176 -20.02 -6.60 -16.68
C THR A 176 -18.88 -6.89 -15.72
N VAL A 177 -19.01 -7.89 -14.84
CA VAL A 177 -17.94 -8.30 -13.91
C VAL A 177 -16.71 -8.76 -14.69
N ILE A 178 -16.86 -9.65 -15.68
CA ILE A 178 -15.74 -10.10 -16.53
C ILE A 178 -15.14 -8.92 -17.31
N GLY A 179 -15.96 -8.07 -17.93
CA GLY A 179 -15.50 -6.91 -18.69
C GLY A 179 -14.73 -5.91 -17.84
N MET A 180 -15.18 -5.64 -16.61
CA MET A 180 -14.47 -4.78 -15.65
C MET A 180 -13.16 -5.43 -15.16
N THR A 181 -13.16 -6.73 -14.84
CA THR A 181 -11.92 -7.45 -14.50
C THR A 181 -10.90 -7.40 -15.62
N LEU A 182 -11.32 -7.62 -16.87
CA LEU A 182 -10.46 -7.53 -18.05
C LEU A 182 -9.95 -6.11 -18.29
N PHE A 183 -10.81 -5.09 -18.14
CA PHE A 183 -10.42 -3.69 -18.26
C PHE A 183 -9.37 -3.29 -17.22
N LEU A 184 -9.61 -3.59 -15.93
CA LEU A 184 -8.66 -3.31 -14.85
C LEU A 184 -7.34 -4.07 -15.06
N SER A 185 -7.41 -5.34 -15.45
CA SER A 185 -6.23 -6.15 -15.79
C SER A 185 -5.44 -5.56 -16.96
N PHE A 186 -6.12 -4.99 -17.96
CA PHE A 186 -5.48 -4.32 -19.09
C PHE A 186 -4.82 -2.99 -18.68
N VAL A 187 -5.45 -2.18 -17.83
CA VAL A 187 -4.86 -0.95 -17.29
C VAL A 187 -3.55 -1.26 -16.55
N ASN A 188 -3.56 -2.29 -15.69
CA ASN A 188 -2.37 -2.79 -15.00
C ASN A 188 -1.30 -3.27 -16.00
N TYR A 189 -1.68 -4.11 -16.96
CA TYR A 189 -0.76 -4.66 -17.96
C TYR A 189 -0.13 -3.60 -18.87
N ALA A 190 -0.88 -2.54 -19.21
CA ALA A 190 -0.41 -1.41 -20.02
C ALA A 190 0.66 -0.56 -19.32
N GLY A 191 1.02 -0.87 -18.08
CA GLY A 191 2.01 -0.11 -17.31
C GLY A 191 1.51 1.25 -16.85
N LEU A 192 0.19 1.48 -16.87
CA LEU A 192 -0.46 2.63 -16.25
C LEU A 192 -0.49 2.47 -14.73
N SER A 193 0.67 2.19 -14.12
CA SER A 193 0.82 2.07 -12.67
C SER A 193 0.38 3.37 -12.01
N ILE A 194 -0.83 3.37 -11.43
CA ILE A 194 -1.39 4.52 -10.75
C ILE A 194 -0.76 4.60 -9.35
N VAL A 195 0.50 5.03 -9.33
CA VAL A 195 1.32 5.25 -8.14
C VAL A 195 1.79 6.71 -8.15
N GLY A 196 1.91 7.33 -6.97
CA GLY A 196 2.22 8.75 -6.90
C GLY A 196 0.97 9.63 -7.03
N TRP A 197 1.03 10.69 -7.82
CA TRP A 197 -0.06 11.67 -7.94
C TRP A 197 -1.33 11.14 -8.62
N GLY A 198 -1.27 9.99 -9.30
CA GLY A 198 -2.46 9.34 -9.86
C GLY A 198 -3.46 8.89 -8.78
N THR A 199 -2.99 8.32 -7.66
CA THR A 199 -3.87 7.94 -6.54
C THR A 199 -4.52 9.18 -5.91
N VAL A 200 -3.77 10.27 -5.80
CA VAL A 200 -4.29 11.56 -5.29
C VAL A 200 -5.43 12.07 -6.17
N ALA A 201 -5.27 12.02 -7.50
CA ALA A 201 -6.31 12.43 -8.44
C ALA A 201 -7.55 11.52 -8.36
N LEU A 202 -7.38 10.19 -8.38
CA LEU A 202 -8.50 9.25 -8.23
C LEU A 202 -9.25 9.45 -6.91
N GLY A 203 -8.52 9.58 -5.80
CA GLY A 203 -9.10 9.74 -4.47
C GLY A 203 -9.85 11.05 -4.29
N ILE A 204 -9.34 12.16 -4.83
CA ILE A 204 -10.07 13.44 -4.83
C ILE A 204 -11.36 13.31 -5.65
N VAL A 205 -11.31 12.72 -6.85
CA VAL A 205 -12.48 12.61 -7.74
C VAL A 205 -13.53 11.62 -7.22
N SER A 206 -13.14 10.54 -6.55
CA SER A 206 -14.07 9.59 -5.93
C SER A 206 -14.69 10.11 -4.62
N LEU A 207 -13.94 10.92 -3.83
CA LEU A 207 -14.44 11.53 -2.60
C LEU A 207 -15.29 12.79 -2.83
N ALA A 208 -15.02 13.57 -3.88
CA ALA A 208 -15.75 14.79 -4.21
C ALA A 208 -17.29 14.67 -4.16
N PRO A 209 -17.96 13.66 -4.77
CA PRO A 209 -19.41 13.53 -4.68
C PRO A 209 -19.90 13.33 -3.24
N PHE A 210 -19.13 12.68 -2.37
CA PHE A 210 -19.48 12.49 -0.96
C PHE A 210 -19.27 13.72 -0.10
N VAL A 211 -18.23 14.52 -0.39
CA VAL A 211 -18.04 15.83 0.26
C VAL A 211 -19.22 16.74 -0.08
N LEU A 212 -19.63 16.79 -1.35
CA LEU A 212 -20.79 17.55 -1.79
C LEU A 212 -22.11 17.01 -1.20
N MET A 213 -22.32 15.69 -1.21
CA MET A 213 -23.48 15.06 -0.58
C MET A 213 -23.56 15.42 0.91
N THR A 214 -22.44 15.36 1.63
CA THR A 214 -22.38 15.73 3.06
C THR A 214 -22.77 17.19 3.26
N ALA A 215 -22.16 18.11 2.50
CA ALA A 215 -22.46 19.54 2.60
C ALA A 215 -23.93 19.86 2.30
N MET A 216 -24.51 19.24 1.26
CA MET A 216 -25.93 19.40 0.90
C MET A 216 -26.89 18.70 1.88
N ALA A 217 -26.41 17.71 2.64
CA ALA A 217 -27.20 17.04 3.66
C ALA A 217 -27.33 17.84 4.95
N VAL A 218 -26.38 18.73 5.31
CA VAL A 218 -26.37 19.48 6.58
C VAL A 218 -27.75 20.05 6.98
N PRO A 219 -28.46 20.83 6.12
CA PRO A 219 -29.79 21.37 6.47
C PRO A 219 -30.93 20.33 6.44
N LYS A 220 -30.69 19.12 5.94
CA LYS A 220 -31.67 18.04 5.78
C LYS A 220 -31.52 16.93 6.84
N VAL A 221 -30.38 16.87 7.53
CA VAL A 221 -30.08 15.86 8.55
C VAL A 221 -31.02 16.01 9.74
N ARG A 222 -31.66 14.90 10.14
CA ARG A 222 -32.51 14.81 11.33
C ARG A 222 -31.86 13.83 12.32
N PRO A 223 -31.11 14.28 13.34
CA PRO A 223 -30.37 13.39 14.25
C PRO A 223 -31.21 12.31 14.93
N ARG A 224 -32.51 12.55 15.14
CA ARG A 224 -33.48 11.55 15.64
C ARG A 224 -33.53 10.27 14.79
N ARG A 225 -33.25 10.35 13.47
CA ARG A 225 -33.19 9.16 12.59
C ARG A 225 -32.02 8.24 12.91
N TRP A 226 -30.91 8.74 13.45
CA TRP A 226 -29.79 7.89 13.84
C TRP A 226 -30.19 6.90 14.95
N ALA A 227 -31.10 7.28 15.85
CA ALA A 227 -31.63 6.41 16.90
C ALA A 227 -32.61 5.33 16.39
N SER A 228 -32.97 5.33 15.10
CA SER A 228 -33.84 4.29 14.52
C SER A 228 -33.24 2.89 14.71
N GLN A 229 -34.08 1.94 15.09
CA GLN A 229 -33.69 0.55 15.29
C GLN A 229 -34.05 -0.27 14.04
N VAL A 230 -33.23 -1.28 13.74
CA VAL A 230 -33.60 -2.31 12.76
C VAL A 230 -34.74 -3.15 13.34
N ASN A 231 -35.77 -3.38 12.54
CA ASN A 231 -36.86 -4.28 12.91
C ASN A 231 -36.36 -5.73 12.93
N GLY A 232 -36.44 -6.39 14.09
CA GLY A 232 -36.00 -7.77 14.28
C GLY A 232 -34.62 -7.90 14.94
N ARG A 233 -33.98 -9.07 14.76
CA ARG A 233 -32.68 -9.38 15.37
C ARG A 233 -31.55 -8.77 14.55
N LYS A 234 -30.68 -7.98 15.19
CA LYS A 234 -29.46 -7.42 14.59
C LYS A 234 -28.51 -8.53 14.13
N ASP A 235 -27.98 -8.41 12.92
CA ASP A 235 -26.98 -9.34 12.38
C ASP A 235 -25.57 -8.84 12.70
N TRP A 236 -25.09 -9.18 13.89
CA TRP A 236 -23.73 -8.83 14.32
C TRP A 236 -22.65 -9.44 13.42
N ARG A 237 -22.91 -10.58 12.76
CA ARG A 237 -21.90 -11.22 11.88
C ARG A 237 -21.70 -10.39 10.63
N LEU A 238 -22.79 -10.01 9.96
CA LEU A 238 -22.73 -9.12 8.79
C LEU A 238 -22.16 -7.75 9.16
N PHE A 239 -22.53 -7.21 10.32
CA PHE A 239 -22.02 -5.94 10.82
C PHE A 239 -20.48 -5.92 10.98
N PHE A 240 -19.92 -6.84 11.77
CA PHE A 240 -18.47 -6.91 11.98
C PHE A 240 -17.70 -7.29 10.72
N ASN A 241 -18.24 -8.18 9.88
CA ASN A 241 -17.64 -8.51 8.59
C ASN A 241 -17.59 -7.29 7.66
N THR A 242 -18.65 -6.48 7.63
CA THR A 242 -18.67 -5.23 6.84
C THR A 242 -17.64 -4.23 7.36
N LEU A 243 -17.55 -4.03 8.69
CA LEU A 243 -16.52 -3.14 9.27
C LEU A 243 -15.11 -3.62 8.93
N PHE A 244 -14.82 -4.91 9.11
CA PHE A 244 -13.51 -5.48 8.84
C PHE A 244 -13.12 -5.34 7.36
N TRP A 245 -14.05 -5.58 6.42
CA TRP A 245 -13.77 -5.43 5.00
C TRP A 245 -13.54 -3.96 4.58
N ASN A 246 -14.14 -2.99 5.26
CA ASN A 246 -13.99 -1.55 4.94
C ASN A 246 -12.82 -0.85 5.67
N LEU A 247 -12.19 -1.48 6.67
CA LEU A 247 -11.28 -0.79 7.62
C LEU A 247 -10.01 -1.59 7.99
N ASN A 248 -9.68 -2.66 7.25
CA ASN A 248 -8.48 -3.49 7.41
C ASN A 248 -7.48 -3.24 6.25
N TYR A 249 -6.33 -3.93 6.19
CA TYR A 249 -5.25 -3.77 5.19
C TYR A 249 -4.26 -2.62 5.47
N TRP A 250 -4.09 -2.19 6.73
CA TRP A 250 -3.09 -1.17 7.06
C TRP A 250 -1.66 -1.70 6.89
N ASP A 251 -1.46 -2.97 7.24
CA ASP A 251 -0.22 -3.73 7.02
C ASP A 251 0.25 -3.72 5.55
N SER A 252 -0.67 -3.76 4.58
CA SER A 252 -0.35 -3.85 3.15
C SER A 252 0.51 -2.70 2.65
N ALA A 253 0.36 -1.49 3.22
CA ALA A 253 1.18 -0.34 2.82
C ALA A 253 2.69 -0.60 3.00
N SER A 254 3.06 -1.47 3.94
CA SER A 254 4.48 -1.77 4.27
C SER A 254 5.24 -2.43 3.12
N THR A 255 4.55 -3.08 2.18
CA THR A 255 5.18 -3.72 1.01
C THR A 255 5.96 -2.72 0.16
N MET A 256 5.56 -1.44 0.18
CA MET A 256 6.10 -0.35 -0.63
C MET A 256 7.06 0.56 0.15
N ALA A 257 7.46 0.20 1.37
CA ALA A 257 8.29 1.05 2.25
C ALA A 257 9.65 1.47 1.63
N GLY A 258 10.25 0.65 0.76
CA GLY A 258 11.52 0.99 0.09
C GLY A 258 11.39 2.08 -0.99
N GLU A 259 10.22 2.21 -1.61
CA GLU A 259 9.91 3.23 -2.62
C GLU A 259 9.53 4.59 -1.99
N VAL A 260 9.34 4.66 -0.67
CA VAL A 260 8.95 5.89 0.05
C VAL A 260 10.14 6.81 0.28
N GLU A 261 9.93 8.12 0.17
CA GLU A 261 10.92 9.13 0.51
C GLU A 261 11.04 9.26 2.04
N ARG A 262 12.21 8.96 2.62
CA ARG A 262 12.48 9.02 4.08
C ARG A 262 11.44 8.23 4.90
N PRO A 263 11.35 6.88 4.73
CA PRO A 263 10.27 6.06 5.30
C PRO A 263 10.12 6.26 6.82
N GLU A 264 11.22 6.30 7.58
CA GLU A 264 11.26 6.58 9.02
C GLU A 264 10.39 7.76 9.51
N ARG A 265 10.20 8.79 8.66
CA ARG A 265 9.41 9.99 9.01
C ARG A 265 8.15 10.14 8.19
N THR A 266 8.20 9.77 6.91
CA THR A 266 7.05 9.93 6.00
C THR A 266 6.00 8.86 6.25
N PHE A 267 6.40 7.63 6.57
CA PHE A 267 5.51 6.49 6.71
C PHE A 267 4.59 6.60 7.96
N PRO A 268 5.09 6.90 9.17
CA PRO A 268 4.21 7.09 10.35
C PRO A 268 3.26 8.27 10.18
N ARG A 269 3.72 9.36 9.54
CA ARG A 269 2.89 10.54 9.24
C ARG A 269 1.80 10.24 8.22
N ALA A 270 2.11 9.47 7.18
CA ALA A 270 1.14 9.09 6.17
C ALA A 270 0.03 8.20 6.75
N LEU A 271 0.40 7.22 7.58
CA LEU A 271 -0.56 6.37 8.30
C LEU A 271 -1.46 7.18 9.23
N ALA A 272 -0.90 8.08 10.06
CA ALA A 272 -1.69 8.93 10.96
C ALA A 272 -2.69 9.82 10.20
N VAL A 273 -2.31 10.40 9.06
CA VAL A 273 -3.22 11.19 8.22
C VAL A 273 -4.26 10.30 7.51
N ALA A 274 -3.86 9.10 7.08
CA ALA A 274 -4.77 8.14 6.44
C ALA A 274 -5.86 7.62 7.41
N VAL A 275 -5.54 7.37 8.68
CA VAL A 275 -6.53 7.05 9.73
C VAL A 275 -7.61 8.12 9.81
N VAL A 276 -7.22 9.40 9.89
CA VAL A 276 -8.18 10.51 9.95
C VAL A 276 -8.98 10.62 8.65
N LEU A 277 -8.32 10.52 7.49
CA LEU A 277 -8.97 10.57 6.18
C LEU A 277 -10.03 9.47 6.03
N ILE A 278 -9.69 8.23 6.36
CA ILE A 278 -10.57 7.05 6.25
C ILE A 278 -11.76 7.17 7.22
N ALA A 279 -11.50 7.51 8.49
CA ALA A 279 -12.56 7.71 9.47
C ALA A 279 -13.56 8.80 9.01
N VAL A 280 -13.06 9.93 8.50
CA VAL A 280 -13.88 11.04 7.99
C VAL A 280 -14.63 10.64 6.71
N SER A 281 -13.99 9.93 5.78
CA SER A 281 -14.61 9.52 4.50
C SER A 281 -15.72 8.50 4.66
N TYR A 282 -15.70 7.67 5.70
CA TYR A 282 -16.83 6.81 6.04
C TYR A 282 -17.87 7.55 6.88
N LEU A 283 -17.45 8.22 7.95
CA LEU A 283 -18.38 8.74 8.96
C LEU A 283 -19.25 9.88 8.41
N LEU A 284 -18.67 10.87 7.71
CA LEU A 284 -19.45 12.02 7.24
C LEU A 284 -20.53 11.62 6.20
N PRO A 285 -20.25 10.81 5.18
CA PRO A 285 -21.27 10.40 4.21
C PRO A 285 -22.31 9.46 4.82
N LEU A 286 -21.94 8.61 5.79
CA LEU A 286 -22.89 7.78 6.54
C LEU A 286 -23.82 8.64 7.42
N MET A 287 -23.29 9.65 8.12
CA MET A 287 -24.11 10.60 8.90
C MET A 287 -25.08 11.37 8.00
N ALA A 288 -24.60 11.82 6.84
CA ALA A 288 -25.38 12.52 5.83
C ALA A 288 -26.50 11.65 5.27
N ALA A 289 -26.18 10.44 4.78
CA ALA A 289 -27.16 9.52 4.22
C ALA A 289 -28.19 9.10 5.27
N THR A 290 -27.77 8.52 6.40
CA THR A 290 -28.68 8.03 7.45
C THR A 290 -29.47 9.14 8.16
N GLY A 291 -28.96 10.37 8.16
CA GLY A 291 -29.64 11.53 8.75
C GLY A 291 -30.64 12.20 7.81
N ALA A 292 -30.33 12.28 6.52
CA ALA A 292 -31.15 13.00 5.54
C ALA A 292 -32.18 12.11 4.82
N THR A 293 -31.90 10.82 4.59
CA THR A 293 -32.87 9.90 3.97
C THR A 293 -33.75 9.20 5.01
N ASP A 294 -34.88 8.65 4.56
CA ASP A 294 -35.84 7.88 5.37
C ASP A 294 -36.07 6.52 4.73
N ALA A 295 -35.00 5.72 4.67
CA ALA A 295 -35.02 4.44 3.97
C ALA A 295 -35.15 3.25 4.93
N PRO A 296 -36.03 2.28 4.63
CA PRO A 296 -36.17 1.07 5.43
C PRO A 296 -34.88 0.22 5.39
N PRO A 297 -34.58 -0.61 6.41
CA PRO A 297 -33.32 -1.36 6.50
C PRO A 297 -33.02 -2.28 5.31
N ASN A 298 -34.03 -2.74 4.58
CA ASN A 298 -33.86 -3.58 3.38
C ASN A 298 -33.33 -2.80 2.16
N ALA A 299 -33.52 -1.48 2.09
CA ALA A 299 -32.99 -0.63 1.03
C ALA A 299 -31.47 -0.39 1.16
N TRP A 300 -30.89 -0.60 2.36
CA TRP A 300 -29.46 -0.46 2.61
C TRP A 300 -28.66 -1.65 2.05
N VAL A 301 -28.52 -1.66 0.73
CA VAL A 301 -27.67 -2.57 -0.05
C VAL A 301 -26.55 -1.79 -0.75
N ASN A 302 -25.56 -2.50 -1.29
CA ASN A 302 -24.56 -1.91 -2.18
C ASN A 302 -25.27 -1.12 -3.30
N GLY A 303 -24.88 0.12 -3.53
CA GLY A 303 -25.57 1.02 -4.47
C GLY A 303 -26.42 2.09 -3.78
N TYR A 304 -26.94 1.83 -2.58
CA TYR A 304 -27.87 2.73 -1.91
C TYR A 304 -27.27 4.10 -1.57
N LEU A 305 -25.95 4.21 -1.35
CA LEU A 305 -25.31 5.52 -1.18
C LEU A 305 -25.43 6.42 -2.43
N ALA A 306 -25.51 5.87 -3.64
CA ALA A 306 -25.78 6.64 -4.84
C ALA A 306 -27.25 7.09 -4.91
N ASP A 307 -28.20 6.27 -4.46
CA ASP A 307 -29.60 6.66 -4.33
C ASP A 307 -29.81 7.74 -3.25
N ALA A 308 -29.12 7.61 -2.11
CA ALA A 308 -29.11 8.62 -1.05
C ALA A 308 -28.54 9.95 -1.56
N ALA A 309 -27.45 9.91 -2.33
CA ALA A 309 -26.91 11.09 -3.00
C ALA A 309 -27.92 11.73 -3.97
N GLY A 310 -28.70 10.91 -4.69
CA GLY A 310 -29.82 11.36 -5.53
C GLY A 310 -30.93 12.06 -4.74
N ILE A 311 -31.33 11.51 -3.59
CA ILE A 311 -32.34 12.10 -2.69
C ILE A 311 -31.85 13.43 -2.09
N ILE A 312 -30.55 13.52 -1.78
CA ILE A 312 -29.95 14.68 -1.11
C ILE A 312 -29.63 15.82 -2.09
N GLY A 313 -28.96 15.54 -3.21
CA GLY A 313 -28.45 16.54 -4.15
C GLY A 313 -29.10 16.55 -5.54
N GLY A 314 -29.89 15.52 -5.88
CA GLY A 314 -30.49 15.34 -7.20
C GLY A 314 -29.75 14.35 -8.09
N GLN A 315 -30.35 14.03 -9.24
CA GLN A 315 -29.95 12.89 -10.08
C GLN A 315 -28.50 12.97 -10.62
N TRP A 316 -27.97 14.16 -10.86
CA TRP A 316 -26.58 14.37 -11.26
C TRP A 316 -25.59 13.84 -10.20
N LEU A 317 -25.91 14.04 -8.92
CA LEU A 317 -25.07 13.58 -7.81
C LEU A 317 -25.18 12.06 -7.63
N LYS A 318 -26.36 11.46 -7.88
CA LYS A 318 -26.50 9.98 -7.97
C LYS A 318 -25.56 9.40 -9.03
N TYR A 319 -25.58 9.93 -10.26
CA TYR A 319 -24.72 9.42 -11.33
C TYR A 319 -23.24 9.65 -11.05
N TRP A 320 -22.86 10.80 -10.48
CA TRP A 320 -21.46 11.03 -10.08
C TRP A 320 -21.03 10.10 -8.94
N THR A 321 -21.86 9.86 -7.91
CA THR A 321 -21.55 8.88 -6.86
C THR A 321 -21.39 7.46 -7.43
N GLY A 322 -22.21 7.07 -8.41
CA GLY A 322 -22.05 5.81 -9.13
C GLY A 322 -20.76 5.72 -9.95
N ALA A 323 -20.41 6.78 -10.70
CA ALA A 323 -19.13 6.86 -11.42
C ALA A 323 -17.93 6.86 -10.48
N GLY A 324 -18.05 7.52 -9.32
CA GLY A 324 -17.04 7.52 -8.26
C GLY A 324 -16.76 6.12 -7.72
N ALA A 325 -17.74 5.19 -7.74
CA ALA A 325 -17.53 3.80 -7.35
C ALA A 325 -16.58 3.09 -8.33
N VAL A 326 -16.70 3.37 -9.63
CA VAL A 326 -15.78 2.86 -10.66
C VAL A 326 -14.37 3.43 -10.46
N ILE A 327 -14.26 4.75 -10.29
CA ILE A 327 -12.99 5.48 -10.09
C ILE A 327 -12.28 5.00 -8.81
N SER A 328 -13.05 4.81 -7.73
CA SER A 328 -12.60 4.22 -6.47
C SER A 328 -12.09 2.80 -6.68
N SER A 329 -12.88 1.93 -7.33
CA SER A 329 -12.50 0.54 -7.58
C SER A 329 -11.26 0.41 -8.45
N ILE A 330 -11.03 1.33 -9.40
CA ILE A 330 -9.74 1.42 -10.11
C ILE A 330 -8.61 1.69 -9.09
N GLY A 331 -8.75 2.71 -8.24
CA GLY A 331 -7.73 3.04 -7.23
C GLY A 331 -7.40 1.89 -6.28
N MET A 332 -8.41 1.20 -5.75
CA MET A 332 -8.22 0.06 -4.85
C MET A 332 -7.64 -1.19 -5.55
N PHE A 333 -7.98 -1.40 -6.83
CA PHE A 333 -7.44 -2.50 -7.63
C PHE A 333 -5.95 -2.26 -7.91
N GLU A 334 -5.60 -1.06 -8.39
CA GLU A 334 -4.21 -0.65 -8.68
C GLU A 334 -3.31 -0.69 -7.44
N ALA A 335 -3.79 -0.17 -6.30
CA ALA A 335 -3.05 -0.20 -5.04
C ALA A 335 -2.68 -1.64 -4.65
N GLN A 336 -3.68 -2.51 -4.45
CA GLN A 336 -3.43 -3.89 -4.05
C GLN A 336 -2.67 -4.72 -5.10
N MET A 337 -2.84 -4.47 -6.40
CA MET A 337 -2.01 -5.09 -7.44
C MET A 337 -0.55 -4.67 -7.30
N SER A 338 -0.29 -3.40 -6.98
CA SER A 338 1.05 -2.89 -6.70
C SER A 338 1.62 -3.56 -5.45
N SER A 339 0.89 -3.54 -4.33
CA SER A 339 1.27 -4.14 -3.05
C SER A 339 1.57 -5.64 -3.18
N GLY A 340 0.69 -6.41 -3.85
CA GLY A 340 0.91 -7.83 -4.16
C GLY A 340 2.15 -8.07 -5.01
N SER A 341 2.43 -7.19 -5.98
CA SER A 341 3.63 -7.27 -6.83
C SER A 341 4.92 -6.99 -6.04
N PHE A 342 4.93 -5.97 -5.18
CA PHE A 342 6.04 -5.67 -4.26
C PHE A 342 6.23 -6.76 -3.20
N GLN A 343 5.14 -7.39 -2.74
CA GLN A 343 5.18 -8.51 -1.83
C GLN A 343 5.87 -9.73 -2.47
N LEU A 344 5.49 -10.11 -3.70
CA LEU A 344 6.12 -11.20 -4.44
C LEU A 344 7.60 -10.93 -4.73
N LEU A 345 7.96 -9.68 -5.04
CA LEU A 345 9.36 -9.25 -5.18
C LEU A 345 10.16 -9.38 -3.87
N GLY A 346 9.54 -9.04 -2.73
CA GLY A 346 10.13 -9.27 -1.41
C GLY A 346 10.40 -10.75 -1.13
N CYS A 347 9.42 -11.61 -1.43
CA CYS A 347 9.51 -13.06 -1.28
C CYS A 347 10.58 -13.73 -2.17
N SER A 348 10.83 -13.19 -3.38
CA SER A 348 11.85 -13.76 -4.27
C SER A 348 13.26 -13.36 -3.86
N LEU A 349 13.44 -12.11 -3.42
CA LEU A 349 14.73 -11.61 -2.92
C LEU A 349 15.13 -12.26 -1.60
N SER A 350 14.19 -12.55 -0.69
CA SER A 350 14.50 -13.21 0.59
C SER A 350 14.86 -14.70 0.47
N ARG A 351 14.68 -15.32 -0.70
CA ARG A 351 15.06 -16.73 -0.98
C ARG A 351 16.42 -16.87 -1.66
N LEU A 352 17.11 -15.76 -1.94
CA LEU A 352 18.37 -15.72 -2.71
C LEU A 352 19.58 -15.20 -1.90
N GLY A 353 19.38 -14.89 -0.61
CA GLY A 353 20.44 -14.47 0.32
C GLY A 353 20.47 -15.35 1.56
#